data_AF-A0A5S3XT28-F1
#
_entry.id   AF-A0A5S3XT28-F1
#
_cell.length_a   1.000
_cell.length_b   1.000
_cell.length_c   1.000
_cell.angle_alpha   90.00
_cell.angle_beta   90.00
_cell.angle_gamma   90.00
#
_symmetry.space_group_name_H-M   'P 1'
#
loop_
_entity.id
_entity.type
_entity.pdbx_description
1 polymer ?
#
loop_
_entity_poly.entity_id
_entity_poly.type
_entity_poly.pdbx_seq_one_letter_code
_entity_poly.pdbx_strand_id
1 'polypeptide(L)'
;MAESVERPFTIDGKGFIAEISPANFKNKKSKKFQSHFPHLREARIEYAIISMASKQAMQIQSDGENNKVFYLKTTYYQIQKEMVNAINKVENKTLKPNDCPYNTSSIREALEILKRTDIAVRNESGESLYIFNRIKDIYMEDKKVVIEL
;
A
#
# COMPACT_ATOMS: atom_id res chain seq x y z
N MET A 1 22.19 -0.98 3.57
CA MET A 1 20.73 -0.93 3.29
C MET A 1 20.48 -1.91 2.16
N ALA A 2 19.27 -2.44 2.02
CA ALA A 2 19.00 -3.37 0.92
C ALA A 2 18.95 -2.61 -0.41
N GLU A 3 19.48 -3.23 -1.46
CA GLU A 3 19.45 -2.71 -2.83
C GLU A 3 18.06 -2.94 -3.46
N SER A 4 17.75 -2.20 -4.52
CA SER A 4 16.52 -2.37 -5.29
C SER A 4 16.40 -3.77 -5.88
N VAL A 5 15.16 -4.24 -6.06
CA VAL A 5 14.88 -5.52 -6.73
C VAL A 5 14.27 -5.24 -8.10
N GLU A 6 14.84 -5.83 -9.14
CA GLU A 6 14.31 -5.76 -10.50
C GLU A 6 13.35 -6.92 -10.79
N ARG A 7 12.23 -6.60 -11.42
CA ARG A 7 11.24 -7.57 -11.88
C ARG A 7 10.87 -7.33 -13.34
N PRO A 8 11.29 -8.20 -14.27
CA PRO A 8 10.90 -8.07 -15.66
C PRO A 8 9.43 -8.44 -15.87
N PHE A 9 8.76 -7.75 -16.79
CA PHE A 9 7.39 -8.05 -17.22
C PHE A 9 7.18 -7.59 -18.68
N THR A 10 6.08 -8.00 -19.29
CA THR A 10 5.74 -7.63 -20.67
C THR A 10 4.33 -7.04 -20.77
N ILE A 11 4.17 -6.03 -21.62
CA ILE A 11 2.88 -5.46 -22.03
C ILE A 11 2.87 -5.39 -23.56
N ASP A 12 1.87 -5.98 -24.20
CA ASP A 12 1.72 -6.00 -25.66
C ASP A 12 2.99 -6.44 -26.42
N GLY A 13 3.72 -7.42 -25.85
CA GLY A 13 4.95 -7.95 -26.43
C GLY A 13 6.21 -7.10 -26.21
N LYS A 14 6.10 -5.93 -25.57
CA LYS A 14 7.23 -5.08 -25.20
C LYS A 14 7.71 -5.41 -23.78
N GLY A 15 9.03 -5.48 -23.58
CA GLY A 15 9.66 -5.73 -22.30
C GLY A 15 9.76 -4.49 -21.43
N PHE A 16 9.59 -4.69 -20.12
CA PHE A 16 9.74 -3.66 -19.10
C PHE A 16 10.41 -4.25 -17.86
N ILE A 17 11.03 -3.38 -17.06
CA ILE A 17 11.59 -3.73 -15.76
C ILE A 17 10.93 -2.85 -14.71
N ALA A 18 10.33 -3.47 -13.69
CA ALA A 18 9.94 -2.79 -12.47
C ALA A 18 11.10 -2.87 -11.48
N GLU A 19 11.76 -1.74 -11.25
CA GLU A 19 12.75 -1.57 -10.19
C GLU A 19 12.03 -1.14 -8.91
N ILE A 20 12.15 -1.94 -7.85
CA ILE A 20 11.44 -1.74 -6.59
C ILE A 20 12.46 -1.37 -5.51
N SER A 21 12.33 -0.18 -4.94
CA SER A 21 13.16 0.30 -3.83
C SER A 21 12.50 -0.02 -2.49
N PRO A 22 13.24 -0.56 -1.50
CA PRO A 22 12.66 -0.90 -0.20
C PRO A 22 12.33 0.34 0.62
N ALA A 23 11.30 0.23 1.45
CA ALA A 23 11.02 1.22 2.48
C ALA A 23 12.11 1.18 3.57
N ASN A 24 12.80 2.30 3.79
CA ASN A 24 13.88 2.40 4.78
C ASN A 24 13.39 3.07 6.07
N PHE A 25 13.49 2.36 7.19
CA PHE A 25 13.09 2.86 8.50
C PHE A 25 14.27 2.91 9.47
N LYS A 26 14.40 4.01 10.20
CA LYS A 26 15.33 4.10 11.32
C LYS A 26 14.72 3.43 12.54
N ASN A 27 15.31 2.31 12.97
CA ASN A 27 14.89 1.65 14.18
C ASN A 27 15.15 2.57 15.39
N LYS A 28 14.10 2.89 16.16
CA LYS A 28 14.19 3.86 17.26
C LYS A 28 15.12 3.41 18.38
N LYS A 29 15.22 2.09 18.61
CA LYS A 29 16.04 1.47 19.66
C LYS A 29 17.50 1.32 19.22
N SER A 30 17.73 0.62 18.11
CA SER A 30 19.10 0.34 17.64
C SER A 30 19.74 1.51 16.89
N LYS A 31 18.97 2.54 16.53
CA LYS A 31 19.36 3.69 15.68
C LYS A 31 19.86 3.32 14.28
N LYS A 32 19.83 2.03 13.91
CA LYS A 32 20.22 1.52 12.60
C LYS A 32 19.03 1.58 11.63
N PHE A 33 19.34 1.75 10.35
CA PHE A 33 18.35 1.63 9.28
C PHE A 33 18.04 0.16 8.99
N GLN A 34 16.77 -0.13 8.80
CA GLN A 34 16.24 -1.42 8.37
C GLN A 34 15.44 -1.20 7.09
N SER A 35 15.69 -2.05 6.09
CA SER A 35 15.04 -1.99 4.78
C SER A 35 13.94 -3.04 4.74
N HIS A 36 12.75 -2.65 4.29
CA HIS A 36 11.56 -3.49 4.25
C HIS A 36 10.95 -3.46 2.86
N PHE A 37 10.85 -4.62 2.23
CA PHE A 37 10.07 -4.79 1.01
C PHE A 37 8.61 -5.13 1.36
N PRO A 38 7.64 -4.69 0.54
CA PRO A 38 6.28 -5.20 0.65
C PRO A 38 6.24 -6.72 0.44
N HIS A 39 5.56 -7.42 1.35
CA HIS A 39 5.34 -8.86 1.26
C HIS A 39 3.83 -9.17 1.37
N LEU A 40 3.48 -10.39 1.78
CA LEU A 40 2.08 -10.85 1.83
C LEU A 40 1.19 -10.00 2.74
N ARG A 41 1.73 -9.48 3.86
CA ARG A 41 0.97 -8.61 4.77
C ARG A 41 0.56 -7.32 4.06
N GLU A 42 1.52 -6.65 3.44
CA GLU A 42 1.31 -5.40 2.71
C GLU A 42 0.37 -5.62 1.52
N ALA A 43 0.55 -6.69 0.74
CA ALA A 43 -0.35 -7.02 -0.37
C ALA A 43 -1.80 -7.26 0.07
N ARG A 44 -2.02 -7.96 1.20
CA ARG A 44 -3.37 -8.17 1.75
C ARG A 44 -4.01 -6.88 2.24
N ILE A 45 -3.23 -5.98 2.83
CA ILE A 45 -3.71 -4.68 3.31
C ILE A 45 -4.02 -3.75 2.13
N GLU A 46 -3.15 -3.71 1.12
CA GLU A 46 -3.40 -2.99 -0.13
C GLU A 46 -4.69 -3.47 -0.81
N TYR A 47 -4.90 -4.78 -0.90
CA TYR A 47 -6.15 -5.33 -1.41
C TYR A 47 -7.37 -4.85 -0.60
N ALA A 48 -7.27 -4.81 0.73
CA ALA A 48 -8.36 -4.31 1.56
C ALA A 48 -8.64 -2.81 1.31
N ILE A 49 -7.60 -2.00 1.09
CA ILE A 49 -7.73 -0.57 0.74
C ILE A 49 -8.46 -0.42 -0.59
N ILE A 50 -8.02 -1.14 -1.63
CA ILE A 50 -8.65 -1.11 -2.96
C ILE A 50 -10.10 -1.60 -2.89
N SER A 51 -10.35 -2.68 -2.16
CA SER A 51 -11.70 -3.22 -1.96
C SER A 51 -12.61 -2.19 -1.28
N MET A 52 -12.15 -1.54 -0.20
CA MET A 52 -12.91 -0.46 0.42
C MET A 52 -13.14 0.70 -0.56
N ALA A 53 -12.12 1.14 -1.29
CA ALA A 53 -12.22 2.22 -2.27
C ALA A 53 -13.28 1.94 -3.35
N SER A 54 -13.43 0.68 -3.76
CA SER A 54 -14.48 0.27 -4.71
C SER A 54 -15.90 0.20 -4.12
N LYS A 55 -16.04 0.16 -2.79
CA LYS A 55 -17.33 -0.02 -2.09
C LYS A 55 -17.84 1.25 -1.44
N GLN A 56 -17.00 2.27 -1.27
CA GLN A 56 -17.36 3.52 -0.63
C GLN A 56 -17.10 4.71 -1.53
N ALA A 57 -17.89 5.77 -1.39
CA ALA A 57 -17.66 7.02 -2.09
C ALA A 57 -16.28 7.58 -1.69
N MET A 58 -15.40 7.71 -2.68
CA MET A 58 -14.11 8.35 -2.53
C MET A 58 -14.31 9.86 -2.44
N GLN A 59 -13.60 10.52 -1.52
CA GLN A 59 -13.54 11.98 -1.54
C GLN A 59 -12.59 12.37 -2.67
N ILE A 60 -13.08 13.19 -3.59
CA ILE A 60 -12.30 13.69 -4.74
C ILE A 60 -11.97 15.14 -4.46
N GLN A 61 -10.68 15.50 -4.52
CA GLN A 61 -10.22 16.88 -4.51
C GLN A 61 -9.36 17.15 -5.75
N SER A 62 -8.99 18.40 -5.96
CA SER A 62 -8.01 18.79 -6.97
C SER A 62 -6.72 19.23 -6.29
N ASP A 63 -5.57 18.79 -6.80
CA ASP A 63 -4.27 19.32 -6.36
C ASP A 63 -3.98 20.69 -6.99
N GLY A 64 -2.80 21.25 -6.70
CA GLY A 64 -2.36 22.54 -7.24
C GLY A 64 -2.22 22.60 -8.76
N GLU A 65 -2.25 21.45 -9.44
CA GLU A 65 -2.18 21.31 -10.90
C GLU A 65 -3.54 20.93 -11.51
N ASN A 66 -4.62 20.98 -10.72
CA ASN A 66 -5.97 20.54 -11.07
C ASN A 66 -6.11 19.02 -11.36
N ASN A 67 -5.14 18.19 -10.96
CA ASN A 67 -5.29 16.75 -11.06
C ASN A 67 -6.28 16.26 -9.99
N LYS A 68 -7.11 15.27 -10.34
CA LYS A 68 -8.03 14.65 -9.38
C LYS A 68 -7.24 13.77 -8.42
N VAL A 69 -7.41 14.02 -7.13
CA VAL A 69 -6.82 13.25 -6.04
C VAL A 69 -7.93 12.51 -5.29
N PHE A 70 -7.71 11.22 -5.04
CA PHE A 70 -8.69 10.34 -4.43
C PHE A 70 -8.31 10.00 -3.00
N TYR A 71 -9.22 10.28 -2.07
CA TYR A 71 -9.02 10.05 -0.64
C TYR A 71 -9.96 8.98 -0.11
N LEU A 72 -9.37 7.98 0.54
CA LEU A 72 -10.06 6.96 1.31
C LEU A 72 -10.04 7.35 2.80
N LYS A 73 -11.19 7.74 3.35
CA LYS A 73 -11.34 7.95 4.80
C LYS A 73 -11.82 6.65 5.46
N THR A 74 -10.99 6.07 6.32
CA THR A 74 -11.28 4.77 6.97
C THR A 74 -10.78 4.75 8.42
N THR A 75 -10.86 3.59 9.08
CA THR A 75 -10.29 3.33 10.39
C THR A 75 -9.53 2.01 10.34
N TYR A 76 -8.58 1.80 11.26
CA TYR A 76 -7.91 0.50 11.37
C TYR A 76 -8.89 -0.65 11.58
N TYR A 77 -9.97 -0.40 12.34
CA TYR A 77 -11.04 -1.38 12.53
C TYR A 77 -11.76 -1.74 11.22
N GLN A 78 -12.05 -0.75 10.36
CA GLN A 78 -12.66 -0.99 9.05
C GLN A 78 -11.72 -1.77 8.13
N ILE A 79 -10.41 -1.47 8.13
CA ILE A 79 -9.41 -2.26 7.41
C ILE A 79 -9.43 -3.72 7.89
N GLN A 80 -9.39 -3.94 9.21
CA GLN A 80 -9.48 -5.29 9.80
C GLN A 80 -10.76 -6.02 9.41
N LYS A 81 -11.90 -5.33 9.47
CA LYS A 81 -13.21 -5.86 9.07
C LYS A 81 -13.19 -6.30 7.60
N GLU A 82 -12.64 -5.49 6.71
CA GLU A 82 -12.57 -5.82 5.29
C GLU A 82 -11.71 -7.07 5.03
N MET A 83 -10.56 -7.17 5.70
CA MET A 83 -9.68 -8.34 5.60
C MET A 83 -10.36 -9.61 6.13
N VAL A 84 -11.01 -9.51 7.29
CA VAL A 84 -11.74 -10.63 7.89
C VAL A 84 -12.91 -11.08 7.03
N ASN A 85 -13.64 -10.15 6.41
CA ASN A 85 -14.71 -10.47 5.47
C ASN A 85 -14.18 -11.26 4.26
N ALA A 86 -13.02 -10.88 3.72
CA ALA A 86 -12.39 -11.61 2.62
C ALA A 86 -12.00 -13.04 3.03
N ILE A 87 -11.42 -13.21 4.23
CA ILE A 87 -11.08 -14.53 4.79
C ILE A 87 -12.33 -15.39 4.98
N ASN A 88 -13.36 -14.83 5.64
CA ASN A 88 -14.62 -15.52 5.89
C ASN A 88 -15.29 -15.99 4.60
N LYS A 89 -15.25 -15.18 3.53
CA LYS A 89 -15.81 -15.52 2.22
C LYS A 89 -15.10 -16.71 1.57
N VAL A 90 -13.78 -16.79 1.68
CA VAL A 90 -12.99 -17.85 1.04
C VAL A 90 -12.99 -19.14 1.89
N GLU A 91 -12.87 -19.00 3.21
CA GLU A 91 -12.70 -20.14 4.13
C GLU A 91 -14.01 -20.60 4.77
N ASN A 92 -15.14 -20.00 4.42
CA ASN A 92 -16.46 -20.24 5.03
C ASN A 92 -16.43 -20.17 6.57
N LYS A 93 -15.82 -19.10 7.09
CA LYS A 93 -15.67 -18.83 8.52
C LYS A 93 -16.55 -17.67 8.98
N THR A 94 -16.67 -17.50 10.30
CA THR A 94 -17.42 -16.40 10.95
C THR A 94 -16.53 -15.63 11.93
N LEU A 95 -15.32 -15.29 11.50
CA LEU A 95 -14.38 -14.48 12.29
C LEU A 95 -14.93 -13.06 12.47
N LYS A 96 -14.61 -12.44 13.62
CA LYS A 96 -14.91 -11.04 13.92
C LYS A 96 -13.73 -10.16 13.54
N PRO A 97 -13.90 -8.84 13.36
CA PRO A 97 -12.78 -7.94 13.03
C PRO A 97 -11.60 -8.00 14.01
N ASN A 98 -11.86 -8.27 15.30
CA ASN A 98 -10.81 -8.43 16.31
C ASN A 98 -10.01 -9.71 16.15
N ASP A 99 -10.51 -10.69 15.41
CA ASP A 99 -9.81 -11.93 15.05
C ASP A 99 -8.93 -11.74 13.80
N CYS A 100 -8.81 -10.50 13.28
CA CYS A 100 -7.93 -10.19 12.17
C CYS A 100 -6.48 -10.59 12.52
N PRO A 101 -5.75 -11.26 11.61
CA PRO A 101 -4.36 -11.66 11.85
C PRO A 101 -3.41 -10.48 12.03
N TYR A 102 -3.85 -9.24 11.71
CA TYR A 102 -3.05 -8.04 11.85
C TYR A 102 -3.73 -7.04 12.79
N ASN A 103 -3.02 -6.69 13.86
CA ASN A 103 -3.43 -5.64 14.77
C ASN A 103 -3.17 -4.23 14.19
N THR A 104 -3.67 -3.20 14.88
CA THR A 104 -3.50 -1.79 14.48
C THR A 104 -2.06 -1.39 14.20
N SER A 105 -1.11 -1.84 15.01
CA SER A 105 0.32 -1.50 14.83
C SER A 105 0.88 -2.13 13.56
N SER A 106 0.55 -3.40 13.30
CA SER A 106 0.96 -4.10 12.08
C SER A 106 0.36 -3.47 10.83
N ILE A 107 -0.90 -3.02 10.91
CA ILE A 107 -1.55 -2.34 9.77
C ILE A 107 -0.89 -0.98 9.51
N ARG A 108 -0.66 -0.18 10.56
CA ARG A 108 0.04 1.10 10.42
C ARG A 108 1.42 0.94 9.78
N GLU A 109 2.19 -0.04 10.24
CA GLU A 109 3.52 -0.33 9.69
C GLU A 109 3.43 -0.72 8.20
N ALA A 110 2.48 -1.58 7.83
CA ALA A 110 2.29 -1.97 6.44
C ALA A 110 1.89 -0.80 5.53
N LEU A 111 1.03 0.10 6.00
CA LEU A 111 0.67 1.32 5.28
C LEU A 111 1.89 2.22 5.04
N GLU A 112 2.75 2.38 6.05
CA GLU A 112 3.99 3.14 5.91
C GLU A 112 4.96 2.49 4.93
N ILE A 113 5.06 1.15 4.92
CA ILE A 113 5.89 0.42 3.95
C ILE A 113 5.36 0.66 2.53
N LEU A 114 4.04 0.53 2.33
CA LEU A 114 3.39 0.77 1.04
C LEU A 114 3.58 2.21 0.54
N LYS A 115 3.56 3.19 1.44
CA LYS A 115 3.80 4.61 1.13
C LYS A 115 5.26 4.90 0.74
N ARG A 116 6.22 4.22 1.36
CA ARG A 116 7.67 4.51 1.21
C ARG A 116 8.41 3.56 0.27
N THR A 117 7.70 2.63 -0.35
CA THR A 117 8.27 1.77 -1.39
C THR A 117 8.06 2.47 -2.72
N ASP A 118 9.16 2.76 -3.41
CA ASP A 118 9.12 3.34 -4.76
C ASP A 118 9.16 2.22 -5.79
N ILE A 119 8.36 2.35 -6.85
CA ILE A 119 8.38 1.46 -8.01
C ILE A 119 8.68 2.33 -9.23
N ALA A 120 9.83 2.12 -9.84
CA ALA A 120 10.22 2.74 -11.10
C ALA A 120 10.03 1.74 -12.24
N VAL A 121 9.24 2.10 -13.25
CA VAL A 121 9.06 1.30 -14.46
C VAL A 121 10.01 1.82 -15.53
N ARG A 122 10.86 0.94 -16.05
CA ARG A 122 11.81 1.21 -17.13
C ARG A 122 11.45 0.41 -18.37
N ASN A 123 11.65 1.00 -19.55
CA ASN A 123 11.53 0.30 -20.83
C ASN A 123 12.83 -0.46 -21.19
N GLU A 124 12.84 -1.13 -22.33
CA GLU A 124 14.00 -1.89 -22.84
C GLU A 124 15.27 -1.03 -23.04
N SER A 125 15.11 0.27 -23.29
CA SER A 125 16.24 1.22 -23.37
C SER A 125 16.74 1.73 -22.02
N GLY A 126 16.12 1.31 -20.91
CA GLY A 126 16.49 1.74 -19.55
C GLY A 126 15.91 3.10 -19.12
N GLU A 127 15.13 3.75 -20.00
CA GLU A 127 14.44 5.01 -19.72
C GLU A 127 13.34 4.79 -18.68
N SER A 128 13.29 5.65 -17.66
CA SER A 128 12.24 5.61 -16.65
C SER A 128 10.98 6.25 -17.22
N LEU A 129 9.91 5.45 -17.32
CA LEU A 129 8.62 5.89 -17.84
C LEU A 129 7.76 6.51 -16.73
N TYR A 130 7.69 5.82 -15.60
CA TYR A 130 6.88 6.22 -14.46
C TYR A 130 7.56 5.81 -13.16
N ILE A 131 7.39 6.65 -12.13
CA ILE A 131 7.76 6.33 -10.76
C ILE A 131 6.52 6.57 -9.91
N PHE A 132 6.16 5.58 -9.09
CA PHE A 132 5.00 5.69 -8.23
C PHE A 132 5.17 4.91 -6.92
N ASN A 133 4.38 5.30 -5.93
CA ASN A 133 4.17 4.55 -4.70
C ASN A 133 2.82 3.86 -4.77
N ARG A 134 2.66 2.75 -4.03
CA ARG A 134 1.34 2.07 -3.93
C ARG A 134 0.31 2.89 -3.15
N ILE A 135 0.80 3.76 -2.27
CA ILE A 135 0.02 4.75 -1.55
C ILE A 135 0.78 6.07 -1.64
N LYS A 136 0.13 7.13 -2.09
CA LYS A 136 0.79 8.44 -2.24
C LYS A 136 1.00 9.11 -0.89
N ASP A 137 -0.03 9.11 -0.03
CA ASP A 137 0.09 9.65 1.33
C ASP A 137 -0.85 8.95 2.34
N ILE A 138 -0.47 9.02 3.62
CA ILE A 138 -1.29 8.59 4.76
C ILE A 138 -1.17 9.59 5.91
N TYR A 139 -2.29 9.96 6.50
CA TYR A 139 -2.35 10.82 7.69
C TYR A 139 -3.59 10.54 8.53
N MET A 140 -3.64 11.13 9.72
CA MET A 140 -4.77 11.04 10.64
C MET A 140 -5.58 12.33 10.59
N GLU A 141 -6.89 12.21 10.43
CA GLU A 141 -7.86 13.32 10.47
C GLU A 141 -9.09 12.85 11.24
N ASP A 142 -9.51 13.56 12.30
CA ASP A 142 -10.71 13.23 13.09
C ASP A 142 -10.82 11.74 13.51
N LYS A 143 -9.71 11.18 14.02
CA LYS A 143 -9.57 9.76 14.41
C LYS A 143 -9.71 8.75 13.26
N LYS A 144 -9.81 9.21 12.02
CA LYS A 144 -9.79 8.39 10.81
C LYS A 144 -8.38 8.37 10.22
N VAL A 145 -8.07 7.25 9.57
CA VAL A 145 -6.91 7.13 8.69
C VAL A 145 -7.36 7.61 7.32
N VAL A 146 -6.69 8.63 6.79
CA VAL A 146 -6.89 9.13 5.43
C VAL A 146 -5.78 8.57 4.57
N ILE A 147 -6.14 7.95 3.45
CA ILE A 147 -5.21 7.36 2.50
C ILE A 147 -5.42 8.05 1.15
N GLU A 148 -4.38 8.70 0.65
CA GLU A 148 -4.32 9.26 -0.69
C GLU A 148 -3.82 8.18 -1.66
N LEU A 149 -4.64 7.88 -2.66
CA LEU A 149 -4.38 6.90 -3.70
C LEU A 149 -3.88 7.57 -4.99
#